data_AF-A0A3C1SVE4-F1
#
_entry.id   AF-A0A3C1SVE4-F1
#
_cell.length_a   1.000
_cell.length_b   1.000
_cell.length_c   1.000
_cell.angle_alpha   90.00
_cell.angle_beta   90.00
_cell.angle_gamma   90.00
#
_symmetry.space_group_name_H-M   'P 1'
#
loop_
_entity.id
_entity.type
_entity.pdbx_description
1 polymer ?
#
loop_
_entity_poly.entity_id
_entity_poly.type
_entity_poly.pdbx_seq_one_letter_code
_entity_poly.pdbx_strand_id
1 'polypeptide(L)'
;ERQQTEAALRQSEERYALAMNGANEGLWDWVAATDAIHISAHAYRILGLPAAAALLPVAQWQASIHPEDRERFQAALRAHLRGETDFYQCELRFLRADGDYRWGFVKGLGLRDAEGRVYRMAGSIGDITEQKQARQEREQLVGQLRHAQKMEAIGTLAGGIAHELNNFLAPILGYTELAQAALPRDSRPRQQLEKVLAAGKRARAVVGKILTFSRRGESARKPVELQRAVDEAVQLLRASLPATVTIDEASRAEKMWVEADSDQLQQVIINLGANAAHAMPD
;
A
#
# COMPACT_ATOMS: atom_id res chain seq x y z
N GLU A 1 -20.89 52.91 -31.41
CA GLU A 1 -19.47 52.63 -31.10
C GLU A 1 -19.26 52.18 -29.65
N ARG A 2 -19.41 53.03 -28.62
CA ARG A 2 -19.23 52.65 -27.20
C ARG A 2 -20.04 51.41 -26.76
N GLN A 3 -21.32 51.32 -27.15
CA GLN A 3 -22.18 50.16 -26.85
C GLN A 3 -21.71 48.87 -27.54
N GLN A 4 -21.09 48.96 -28.73
CA GLN A 4 -20.57 47.80 -29.45
C GLN A 4 -19.25 47.32 -28.83
N THR A 5 -18.38 48.23 -28.41
CA THR A 5 -17.15 47.91 -27.68
C THR A 5 -17.45 47.25 -26.33
N GLU A 6 -18.43 47.79 -25.60
CA GLU A 6 -18.85 47.25 -24.30
C GLU A 6 -19.50 45.87 -24.43
N ALA A 7 -20.36 45.67 -25.43
CA ALA A 7 -20.96 44.37 -25.72
C ALA A 7 -19.90 43.32 -26.13
N ALA A 8 -18.93 43.71 -26.96
CA ALA A 8 -17.84 42.82 -27.38
C ALA A 8 -16.92 42.42 -26.22
N LEU A 9 -16.61 43.37 -25.33
CA LEU A 9 -15.84 43.11 -24.11
C LEU A 9 -16.57 42.11 -23.21
N ARG A 10 -17.85 42.38 -22.92
CA ARG A 10 -18.69 41.49 -22.10
C ARG A 10 -18.77 40.08 -22.66
N GLN A 11 -18.95 39.93 -23.98
CA GLN A 11 -19.01 38.63 -24.63
C GLN A 11 -17.67 37.87 -24.56
N SER A 12 -16.54 38.59 -24.57
CA SER A 12 -15.23 38.00 -24.36
C SER A 12 -15.04 37.52 -22.92
N GLU A 13 -15.43 38.33 -21.94
CA GLU A 13 -15.39 38.00 -20.51
C GLU A 13 -16.27 36.80 -20.16
N GLU A 14 -17.49 36.74 -20.71
CA GLU A 14 -18.41 35.60 -20.54
C GLU A 14 -17.81 34.30 -21.11
N ARG A 15 -17.24 34.34 -22.33
CA ARG A 15 -16.56 33.17 -22.93
C ARG A 15 -15.36 32.73 -22.11
N TYR A 16 -14.56 33.67 -21.63
CA TYR A 16 -13.40 33.37 -20.80
C TYR A 16 -13.80 32.73 -19.47
N ALA A 17 -14.79 33.31 -18.77
CA ALA A 17 -15.30 32.78 -17.52
C ALA A 17 -15.89 31.38 -17.68
N LEU A 18 -16.65 31.13 -18.76
CA LEU A 18 -17.18 29.80 -19.09
C LEU A 18 -16.05 28.78 -19.31
N ALA A 19 -15.00 29.14 -20.04
CA ALA A 19 -13.87 28.25 -20.28
C ALA A 19 -13.11 27.91 -18.98
N MET A 20 -12.83 28.91 -18.14
CA MET A 20 -12.15 28.70 -16.85
C MET A 20 -12.98 27.85 -15.89
N ASN A 21 -14.28 28.14 -15.77
CA ASN A 21 -15.19 27.35 -14.92
C ASN A 21 -15.36 25.91 -15.44
N GLY A 22 -15.48 25.72 -16.76
CA GLY A 22 -15.60 24.39 -17.37
C GLY A 22 -14.32 23.56 -17.22
N ALA A 23 -13.15 24.20 -17.22
CA ALA A 23 -11.86 23.57 -16.93
C ALA A 23 -11.60 23.34 -15.43
N ASN A 24 -12.47 23.85 -14.54
CA ASN A 24 -12.26 23.87 -13.09
C ASN A 24 -10.91 24.52 -12.72
N GLU A 25 -10.55 25.60 -13.41
CA GLU A 25 -9.29 26.32 -13.25
C GLU A 25 -9.50 27.71 -12.64
N GLY A 26 -8.69 28.04 -11.64
CA GLY A 26 -8.60 29.39 -11.07
C GLY A 26 -7.61 30.25 -11.84
N LEU A 27 -7.84 31.56 -11.93
CA LEU A 27 -6.94 32.52 -12.58
C LEU A 27 -6.00 33.14 -11.54
N TRP A 28 -4.76 33.35 -11.92
CA TRP A 28 -3.81 34.21 -11.22
C TRP A 28 -3.13 35.17 -12.20
N ASP A 29 -2.82 36.38 -11.74
CA ASP A 29 -2.23 37.45 -12.55
C ASP A 29 -1.32 38.32 -11.68
N TRP A 30 -0.02 38.13 -11.84
CA TRP A 30 1.03 38.88 -11.15
C TRP A 30 1.50 40.06 -11.99
N VAL A 31 1.61 41.23 -11.36
CA VAL A 31 2.11 42.46 -11.99
C VAL A 31 3.37 42.91 -11.27
N ALA A 32 4.49 43.04 -12.00
CA ALA A 32 5.79 43.38 -11.43
C ALA A 32 5.83 44.77 -10.78
N ALA A 33 5.07 45.73 -11.32
CA ALA A 33 5.05 47.12 -10.83
C ALA A 33 4.45 47.25 -9.43
N THR A 34 3.51 46.39 -9.05
CA THR A 34 2.82 46.41 -7.75
C THR A 34 3.23 45.27 -6.82
N ASP A 35 3.99 44.31 -7.35
CA ASP A 35 4.34 43.04 -6.70
C ASP A 35 3.13 42.33 -6.04
N ALA A 36 1.99 42.38 -6.73
CA ALA A 36 0.73 41.83 -6.27
C ALA A 36 0.19 40.81 -7.27
N ILE A 37 -0.48 39.79 -6.75
CA ILE A 37 -1.14 38.76 -7.52
C ILE A 37 -2.64 38.96 -7.41
N HIS A 38 -3.30 39.27 -8.51
CA HIS A 38 -4.74 39.14 -8.60
C HIS A 38 -5.10 37.66 -8.76
N ILE A 39 -6.02 37.16 -7.93
CA ILE A 39 -6.48 35.76 -7.99
C ILE A 39 -8.00 35.71 -8.05
N SER A 40 -8.54 34.84 -8.91
CA SER A 40 -10.00 34.71 -9.05
C SER A 40 -10.63 34.05 -7.82
N ALA A 41 -11.94 34.27 -7.64
CA ALA A 41 -12.71 33.60 -6.58
C ALA A 41 -12.61 32.06 -6.67
N HIS A 42 -12.46 31.51 -7.87
CA HIS A 42 -12.26 30.08 -8.03
C HIS A 42 -10.87 29.61 -7.58
N ALA A 43 -9.81 30.38 -7.86
CA ALA A 43 -8.47 30.11 -7.35
C ALA A 43 -8.45 30.09 -5.81
N TYR A 44 -9.13 31.05 -5.15
CA TYR A 44 -9.30 31.03 -3.70
C TYR A 44 -9.94 29.73 -3.19
N ARG A 45 -10.99 29.24 -3.86
CA ARG A 45 -11.65 27.96 -3.51
C ARG A 45 -10.71 26.76 -3.70
N ILE A 46 -9.98 26.70 -4.81
CA ILE A 46 -9.01 25.62 -5.09
C ILE A 46 -7.90 25.60 -4.03
N LEU A 47 -7.36 26.77 -3.69
CA LEU A 47 -6.30 26.94 -2.71
C LEU A 47 -6.77 26.78 -1.26
N GLY A 48 -8.09 26.73 -1.03
CA GLY A 48 -8.67 26.71 0.32
C GLY A 48 -8.27 27.90 1.18
N LEU A 49 -7.95 29.02 0.54
CA LEU A 49 -7.66 30.28 1.21
C LEU A 49 -8.98 31.01 1.49
N PRO A 50 -9.11 31.70 2.64
CA PRO A 50 -10.28 32.52 2.88
C PRO A 50 -10.40 33.54 1.74
N ALA A 51 -11.60 33.72 1.22
CA ALA A 51 -11.87 34.74 0.20
C ALA A 51 -11.51 36.11 0.81
N ALA A 52 -10.31 36.59 0.48
CA ALA A 52 -9.77 37.85 0.96
C ALA A 52 -9.87 38.92 -0.14
N ALA A 53 -9.19 40.04 0.06
CA ALA A 53 -9.08 41.10 -0.94
C ALA A 53 -8.70 40.55 -2.33
N ALA A 54 -9.12 41.24 -3.40
CA ALA A 54 -8.87 40.83 -4.78
C ALA A 54 -7.36 40.66 -5.13
N LEU A 55 -6.47 41.22 -4.30
CA LEU A 55 -5.03 41.17 -4.45
C LEU A 55 -4.39 40.39 -3.29
N LEU A 56 -3.59 39.40 -3.63
CA LEU A 56 -2.77 38.61 -2.71
C LEU A 56 -1.30 39.07 -2.83
N PRO A 57 -0.64 39.45 -1.74
CA PRO A 57 0.80 39.72 -1.75
C PRO A 57 1.58 38.46 -2.16
N VAL A 58 2.64 38.62 -2.96
CA VAL A 58 3.49 37.49 -3.40
C VAL A 58 4.05 36.71 -2.21
N ALA A 59 4.44 37.39 -1.14
CA ALA A 59 4.93 36.74 0.08
C ALA A 59 3.89 35.80 0.71
N GLN A 60 2.61 36.15 0.67
CA GLN A 60 1.53 35.31 1.20
C GLN A 60 1.29 34.09 0.31
N TRP A 61 1.36 34.24 -1.01
CA TRP A 61 1.33 33.10 -1.95
C TRP A 61 2.50 32.14 -1.69
N GLN A 62 3.71 32.65 -1.53
CA GLN A 62 4.88 31.80 -1.27
C GLN A 62 4.82 31.11 0.09
N ALA A 63 4.24 31.76 1.10
CA ALA A 63 4.09 31.20 2.44
C ALA A 63 3.14 30.00 2.47
N SER A 64 2.12 29.95 1.59
CA SER A 64 1.18 28.83 1.51
C SER A 64 1.77 27.59 0.83
N ILE A 65 2.89 27.71 0.12
CA ILE A 65 3.57 26.57 -0.52
C ILE A 65 4.25 25.71 0.53
N HIS A 66 4.01 24.40 0.46
CA HIS A 66 4.64 23.39 1.30
C HIS A 66 6.17 23.54 1.31
N PRO A 67 6.85 23.49 2.47
CA PRO A 67 8.28 23.74 2.58
C PRO A 67 9.15 22.96 1.59
N GLU A 68 8.89 21.67 1.41
CA GLU A 68 9.61 20.80 0.46
C GLU A 68 9.45 21.20 -1.02
N ASP A 69 8.37 21.91 -1.37
CA ASP A 69 8.09 22.28 -2.76
C ASP A 69 8.66 23.66 -3.13
N ARG A 70 9.14 24.43 -2.14
CA ARG A 70 9.59 25.82 -2.33
C ARG A 70 10.78 25.95 -3.27
N GLU A 71 11.77 25.05 -3.16
CA GLU A 71 12.94 25.07 -4.04
C GLU A 71 12.54 24.77 -5.49
N ARG A 72 11.68 23.77 -5.70
CA ARG A 72 11.16 23.41 -7.03
C ARG A 72 10.37 24.56 -7.64
N PHE A 73 9.50 25.21 -6.86
CA PHE A 73 8.77 26.41 -7.27
C PHE A 73 9.73 27.53 -7.70
N GLN A 74 10.70 27.88 -6.86
CA GLN A 74 11.65 28.96 -7.15
C GLN A 74 12.53 28.65 -8.36
N ALA A 75 12.92 27.39 -8.56
CA ALA A 75 13.66 26.97 -9.75
C ALA A 75 12.84 27.14 -11.02
N ALA A 76 11.59 26.63 -11.03
CA ALA A 76 10.69 26.76 -12.18
C ALA A 76 10.37 28.22 -12.52
N LEU A 77 10.13 29.05 -11.50
CA LEU A 77 9.88 30.48 -11.69
C LEU A 77 11.12 31.20 -12.27
N ARG A 78 12.32 30.96 -11.71
CA ARG A 78 13.56 31.57 -12.21
C ARG A 78 13.85 31.17 -13.66
N ALA A 79 13.69 29.90 -14.01
CA ALA A 79 13.88 29.41 -15.37
C ALA A 79 12.97 30.15 -16.35
N HIS A 80 11.68 30.27 -16.02
CA HIS A 80 10.74 31.00 -16.88
C HIS A 80 11.07 32.49 -16.97
N LEU A 81 11.38 33.16 -15.86
CA LEU A 81 11.74 34.59 -15.87
C LEU A 81 12.96 34.87 -16.75
N ARG A 82 13.95 33.97 -16.79
CA ARG A 82 15.13 34.06 -17.67
C ARG A 82 14.86 33.70 -19.14
N GLY A 83 13.67 33.19 -19.45
CA GLY A 83 13.33 32.74 -20.80
C GLY A 83 13.92 31.36 -21.15
N GLU A 84 14.30 30.57 -20.15
CA GLU A 84 14.77 29.19 -20.34
C GLU A 84 13.61 28.22 -20.65
N THR A 85 12.36 28.64 -20.38
CA THR A 85 11.14 27.88 -20.70
C THR A 85 10.10 28.75 -21.38
N ASP A 86 9.40 28.19 -22.36
CA ASP A 86 8.32 28.87 -23.09
C ASP A 86 7.11 29.16 -22.18
N PHE A 87 6.85 28.25 -21.23
CA PHE A 87 5.75 28.34 -20.27
C PHE A 87 6.27 28.13 -18.85
N TYR A 88 5.66 28.82 -17.89
CA TYR A 88 5.82 28.52 -16.48
C TYR A 88 4.85 27.39 -16.12
N GLN A 89 5.34 26.34 -15.44
CA GLN A 89 4.48 25.30 -14.87
C GLN A 89 5.12 24.62 -13.66
N CYS A 90 4.29 24.25 -12.67
CA CYS A 90 4.71 23.47 -11.52
C CYS A 90 3.54 22.80 -10.82
N GLU A 91 3.78 21.62 -10.26
CA GLU A 91 2.89 20.99 -9.28
C GLU A 91 3.38 21.31 -7.87
N LEU A 92 2.50 21.80 -7.01
CA LEU A 92 2.85 22.24 -5.65
C LEU A 92 1.75 21.86 -4.67
N ARG A 93 2.13 21.64 -3.42
CA ARG A 93 1.19 21.53 -2.30
C ARG A 93 0.94 22.90 -1.69
N PHE A 94 -0.32 23.28 -1.59
CA PHE A 94 -0.78 24.51 -0.95
C PHE A 94 -1.46 24.22 0.38
N LEU A 95 -1.08 24.96 1.41
CA LEU A 95 -1.66 24.89 2.74
C LEU A 95 -3.02 25.60 2.76
N ARG A 96 -4.05 24.88 3.19
CA ARG A 96 -5.41 25.39 3.36
C ARG A 96 -5.63 25.98 4.75
N ALA A 97 -6.71 26.75 4.89
CA ALA A 97 -7.11 27.34 6.16
C ALA A 97 -7.42 26.31 7.26
N ASP A 98 -7.78 25.07 6.90
CA ASP A 98 -8.02 23.96 7.81
C ASP A 98 -6.74 23.20 8.22
N GLY A 99 -5.57 23.58 7.68
CA GLY A 99 -4.27 22.98 7.98
C GLY A 99 -3.86 21.84 7.05
N ASP A 100 -4.74 21.40 6.15
CA ASP A 100 -4.45 20.36 5.18
C ASP A 100 -3.75 20.90 3.93
N TYR A 101 -3.00 20.03 3.25
CA TYR A 101 -2.37 20.36 1.97
C TYR A 101 -3.18 19.83 0.79
N ARG A 102 -3.30 20.64 -0.27
CA ARG A 102 -3.84 20.22 -1.58
C ARG A 102 -2.84 20.39 -2.69
N TRP A 103 -2.91 19.51 -3.67
CA TRP A 103 -2.08 19.59 -4.86
C TRP A 103 -2.69 20.55 -5.87
N GLY A 104 -1.96 21.61 -6.19
CA GLY A 104 -2.27 22.52 -7.28
C GLY A 104 -1.31 22.32 -8.45
N PHE A 105 -1.84 22.27 -9.67
CA PHE A 105 -1.05 22.42 -10.88
C PHE A 105 -1.16 23.86 -11.36
N VAL A 106 -0.06 24.60 -11.26
CA VAL A 106 0.02 26.01 -11.66
C VAL A 106 0.71 26.10 -13.01
N LYS A 107 0.13 26.84 -13.96
CA LYS A 107 0.72 27.10 -15.28
C LYS A 107 0.47 28.55 -15.69
N GLY A 108 1.36 29.14 -16.48
CA GLY A 108 1.17 30.50 -16.97
C GLY A 108 2.24 30.99 -17.93
N LEU A 109 2.07 32.24 -18.37
CA LEU A 109 2.90 32.92 -19.34
C LEU A 109 3.30 34.31 -18.84
N GLY A 110 4.53 34.70 -19.12
CA GLY A 110 5.04 36.05 -18.87
C GLY A 110 4.99 36.94 -20.12
N LEU A 111 4.50 38.17 -19.94
CA LEU A 111 4.67 39.25 -20.90
C LEU A 111 5.98 39.99 -20.62
N ARG A 112 6.74 40.27 -21.68
CA ARG A 112 8.08 40.85 -21.62
C ARG A 112 8.12 42.27 -22.20
N ASP A 113 8.97 43.11 -21.62
CA ASP A 113 9.30 44.43 -22.16
C ASP A 113 10.28 44.34 -23.35
N ALA A 114 10.64 45.48 -23.93
CA ALA A 114 11.59 45.56 -25.05
C ALA A 114 12.99 45.03 -24.68
N GLU A 115 13.34 45.06 -23.39
CA GLU A 115 14.59 44.54 -22.84
C GLU A 115 14.51 43.05 -22.45
N GLY A 116 13.39 42.38 -22.72
CA GLY A 116 13.17 40.96 -22.45
C GLY A 116 12.80 40.62 -21.00
N ARG A 117 12.59 41.62 -20.13
CA ARG A 117 12.22 41.43 -18.73
C ARG A 117 10.72 41.19 -18.59
N VAL A 118 10.34 40.21 -17.78
CA VAL A 118 8.92 39.92 -17.52
C VAL A 118 8.32 41.01 -16.63
N TYR A 119 7.29 41.72 -17.11
CA TYR A 119 6.60 42.77 -16.34
C TYR A 119 5.21 42.34 -15.84
N ARG A 120 4.65 41.25 -16.39
CA ARG A 120 3.37 40.66 -15.96
C ARG A 120 3.38 39.17 -16.25
N MET A 121 2.83 38.35 -15.36
CA MET A 121 2.60 36.94 -15.59
C MET A 121 1.17 36.58 -15.27
N ALA A 122 0.49 35.87 -16.16
CA ALA A 122 -0.85 35.40 -15.91
C ALA A 122 -0.98 33.93 -16.28
N GLY A 123 -1.90 33.24 -15.61
CA GLY A 123 -2.09 31.82 -15.84
C GLY A 123 -3.22 31.26 -15.00
N SER A 124 -3.20 29.95 -14.87
CA SER A 124 -4.21 29.23 -14.12
C SER A 124 -3.64 28.25 -13.11
N ILE A 125 -4.50 27.86 -12.18
CA ILE A 125 -4.27 26.83 -11.19
C ILE A 125 -5.44 25.85 -11.19
N GLY A 126 -5.15 24.55 -11.31
CA GLY A 126 -6.13 23.47 -11.16
C GLY A 126 -5.85 22.62 -9.92
N ASP A 127 -6.89 22.13 -9.25
CA ASP A 127 -6.77 21.13 -8.18
C ASP A 127 -6.52 19.75 -8.80
N ILE A 128 -5.38 19.14 -8.49
CA ILE A 128 -5.02 17.78 -8.96
C ILE A 128 -4.95 16.77 -7.80
N THR A 129 -5.53 17.11 -6.65
CA THR A 129 -5.46 16.29 -5.43
C THR A 129 -6.11 14.92 -5.64
N GLU A 130 -7.34 14.88 -6.16
CA GLU A 130 -8.05 13.62 -6.42
C GLU A 130 -7.30 12.75 -7.43
N GLN A 131 -6.73 13.36 -8.48
CA GLN A 131 -5.94 12.66 -9.48
C GLN A 131 -4.68 12.01 -8.87
N LYS A 132 -3.98 12.73 -7.99
CA LYS A 132 -2.80 12.22 -7.28
C LYS A 132 -3.17 11.08 -6.33
N GLN A 133 -4.26 11.24 -5.57
CA GLN A 133 -4.76 10.21 -4.65
C GLN A 133 -5.19 8.94 -5.39
N ALA A 134 -5.99 9.07 -6.44
CA ALA A 134 -6.43 7.93 -7.25
C ALA A 134 -5.25 7.20 -7.92
N ARG A 135 -4.23 7.95 -8.36
CA ARG A 135 -2.99 7.36 -8.88
C ARG A 135 -2.24 6.56 -7.82
N GLN A 136 -2.08 7.13 -6.62
CA GLN A 136 -1.39 6.49 -5.51
C GLN A 136 -2.12 5.21 -5.05
N GLU A 137 -3.45 5.27 -4.91
CA GLU A 137 -4.27 4.11 -4.57
C GLU A 137 -4.14 3.01 -5.62
N ARG A 138 -4.21 3.36 -6.90
CA ARG A 138 -4.00 2.39 -8.00
C ARG A 138 -2.62 1.74 -7.93
N GLU A 139 -1.57 2.52 -7.69
CA GLU A 139 -0.20 2.00 -7.58
C GLU A 139 -0.07 1.03 -6.39
N GLN A 140 -0.73 1.32 -5.27
CA GLN A 140 -0.81 0.43 -4.11
C GLN A 140 -1.55 -0.87 -4.43
N LEU A 141 -2.74 -0.79 -5.04
CA LEU A 141 -3.53 -1.96 -5.42
C LEU A 141 -2.80 -2.85 -6.43
N VAL A 142 -2.13 -2.26 -7.42
CA VAL A 142 -1.29 -3.00 -8.38
C VAL A 142 -0.13 -3.69 -7.65
N GLY A 143 0.49 -3.04 -6.67
CA GLY A 143 1.51 -3.63 -5.82
C GLY A 143 1.00 -4.85 -5.05
N GLN A 144 -0.17 -4.72 -4.41
CA GLN A 144 -0.81 -5.80 -3.66
C GLN A 144 -1.19 -6.97 -4.56
N LEU A 145 -1.77 -6.72 -5.74
CA LEU A 145 -2.13 -7.75 -6.71
C LEU A 145 -0.89 -8.53 -7.18
N ARG A 146 0.20 -7.83 -7.52
CA ARG A 146 1.46 -8.47 -7.92
C ARG A 146 2.04 -9.33 -6.79
N HIS A 147 1.92 -8.89 -5.55
CA HIS A 147 2.35 -9.68 -4.40
C HIS A 147 1.48 -10.94 -4.22
N ALA A 148 0.16 -10.81 -4.30
CA ALA A 148 -0.77 -11.94 -4.22
C ALA A 148 -0.52 -12.99 -5.31
N GLN A 149 -0.37 -12.56 -6.57
CA GLN A 149 -0.06 -13.47 -7.70
C GLN A 149 1.27 -14.21 -7.52
N LYS A 150 2.30 -13.53 -7.01
CA LYS A 150 3.58 -14.20 -6.68
C LYS A 150 3.38 -15.26 -5.59
N MET A 151 2.61 -14.96 -4.56
CA MET A 151 2.31 -15.90 -3.49
C MET A 151 1.49 -17.10 -3.97
N GLU A 152 0.52 -16.88 -4.87
CA GLU A 152 -0.25 -17.94 -5.52
C GLU A 152 0.65 -18.87 -6.34
N ALA A 153 1.52 -18.31 -7.19
CA ALA A 153 2.45 -19.10 -8.00
C ALA A 153 3.43 -19.92 -7.13
N ILE A 154 3.96 -19.32 -6.05
CA ILE A 154 4.79 -20.03 -5.07
C ILE A 154 3.98 -21.14 -4.41
N GLY A 155 2.71 -20.88 -4.05
CA GLY A 155 1.80 -21.87 -3.50
C GLY A 155 1.63 -23.07 -4.41
N THR A 156 1.27 -22.87 -5.67
CA THR A 156 1.07 -23.97 -6.64
C THR A 156 2.35 -24.80 -6.82
N LEU A 157 3.50 -24.15 -6.98
CA LEU A 157 4.80 -24.84 -7.10
C LEU A 157 5.15 -25.63 -5.83
N ALA A 158 4.95 -25.02 -4.65
CA ALA A 158 5.19 -25.65 -3.37
C ALA A 158 4.31 -26.91 -3.18
N GLY A 159 3.05 -26.86 -3.61
CA GLY A 159 2.14 -28.01 -3.59
C GLY A 159 2.63 -29.16 -4.47
N GLY A 160 3.05 -28.86 -5.70
CA GLY A 160 3.63 -29.84 -6.63
C GLY A 160 4.90 -30.48 -6.10
N ILE A 161 5.86 -29.67 -5.65
CA ILE A 161 7.14 -30.14 -5.07
C ILE A 161 6.87 -31.01 -3.83
N ALA A 162 5.94 -30.60 -2.97
CA ALA A 162 5.62 -31.35 -1.77
C ALA A 162 4.97 -32.71 -2.07
N HIS A 163 4.14 -32.79 -3.10
CA HIS A 163 3.59 -34.07 -3.57
C HIS A 163 4.70 -35.02 -4.04
N GLU A 164 5.65 -34.53 -4.86
CA GLU A 164 6.79 -35.32 -5.33
C GLU A 164 7.71 -35.78 -4.19
N LEU A 165 8.01 -34.90 -3.23
CA LEU A 165 8.81 -35.26 -2.07
C LEU A 165 8.16 -36.35 -1.22
N ASN A 166 6.83 -36.31 -1.05
CA ASN A 166 6.11 -37.38 -0.37
C ASN A 166 6.19 -38.71 -1.13
N ASN A 167 6.16 -38.68 -2.47
CA ASN A 167 6.33 -39.87 -3.30
C ASN A 167 7.72 -40.51 -3.13
N PHE A 168 8.77 -39.73 -2.88
CA PHE A 168 10.10 -40.26 -2.58
C PHE A 168 10.25 -40.72 -1.12
N LEU A 169 9.69 -39.97 -0.16
CA LEU A 169 9.81 -40.28 1.26
C LEU A 169 9.01 -41.51 1.67
N ALA A 170 7.84 -41.74 1.07
CA ALA A 170 6.98 -42.88 1.40
C ALA A 170 7.70 -44.24 1.27
N PRO A 171 8.31 -44.60 0.12
CA PRO A 171 9.04 -45.85 -0.02
C PRO A 171 10.31 -45.90 0.83
N ILE A 172 11.06 -44.78 0.96
CA ILE A 172 12.26 -44.73 1.82
C ILE A 172 11.90 -45.08 3.26
N LEU A 173 10.86 -44.45 3.81
CA LEU A 173 10.38 -44.74 5.16
C LEU A 173 9.87 -46.17 5.27
N GLY A 174 9.02 -46.61 4.34
CA GLY A 174 8.45 -47.96 4.35
C GLY A 174 9.51 -49.08 4.31
N TYR A 175 10.47 -49.00 3.38
CA TYR A 175 11.55 -49.98 3.30
C TYR A 175 12.48 -49.94 4.51
N THR A 176 12.73 -48.75 5.08
CA THR A 176 13.53 -48.62 6.30
C THR A 176 12.83 -49.24 7.50
N GLU A 177 11.50 -49.06 7.64
CA GLU A 177 10.70 -49.70 8.70
C GLU A 177 10.71 -51.23 8.57
N LEU A 178 10.56 -51.77 7.36
CA LEU A 178 10.64 -53.21 7.11
C LEU A 178 12.02 -53.78 7.43
N ALA A 179 13.10 -53.12 6.99
CA ALA A 179 14.46 -53.53 7.28
C ALA A 179 14.76 -53.47 8.79
N GLN A 180 14.24 -52.45 9.48
CA GLN A 180 14.38 -52.33 10.94
C GLN A 180 13.63 -53.46 11.66
N ALA A 181 12.44 -53.84 11.19
CA ALA A 181 11.65 -54.92 11.78
C ALA A 181 12.34 -56.29 11.72
N ALA A 182 13.14 -56.54 10.69
CA ALA A 182 13.90 -57.78 10.49
C ALA A 182 15.18 -57.88 11.35
N LEU A 183 15.60 -56.82 12.04
CA LEU A 183 16.86 -56.77 12.78
C LEU A 183 16.69 -56.93 14.31
N PRO A 184 17.64 -57.56 15.02
CA PRO A 184 17.63 -57.65 16.48
C PRO A 184 17.61 -56.28 17.16
N ARG A 185 16.88 -56.18 18.28
CA ARG A 185 16.61 -54.91 18.99
C ARG A 185 17.87 -54.14 19.39
N ASP A 186 18.93 -54.84 19.81
CA ASP A 186 20.18 -54.21 20.26
C ASP A 186 21.28 -54.15 19.19
N SER A 187 20.92 -54.38 17.92
CA SER A 187 21.91 -54.37 16.83
C SER A 187 22.25 -52.94 16.39
N ARG A 188 23.54 -52.68 16.16
CA ARG A 188 24.05 -51.40 15.65
C ARG A 188 23.37 -50.97 14.33
N PRO A 189 23.10 -51.85 13.35
CA PRO A 189 22.34 -51.50 12.15
C PRO A 189 20.91 -51.03 12.45
N ARG A 190 20.22 -51.63 13.43
CA ARG A 190 18.86 -51.21 13.82
C ARG A 190 18.86 -49.78 14.39
N GLN A 191 19.84 -49.44 15.23
CA GLN A 191 20.02 -48.09 15.75
C GLN A 191 20.34 -47.07 14.63
N GLN A 192 21.08 -47.48 13.59
CA GLN A 192 21.32 -46.63 12.42
C GLN A 192 20.04 -46.39 11.61
N LEU A 193 19.24 -47.43 11.35
CA LEU A 193 17.95 -47.29 10.66
C LEU A 193 16.95 -46.44 11.47
N GLU A 194 17.00 -46.49 12.80
CA GLU A 194 16.19 -45.63 13.66
C GLU A 194 16.50 -44.14 13.45
N LYS A 195 17.80 -43.79 13.31
CA LYS A 195 18.21 -42.42 12.98
C LYS A 195 17.75 -41.99 11.58
N VAL A 196 17.79 -42.90 10.60
CA VAL A 196 17.28 -42.65 9.23
C VAL A 196 15.77 -42.40 9.27
N LEU A 197 15.02 -43.22 10.01
CA LEU A 197 13.58 -43.04 10.19
C LEU A 197 13.23 -41.72 10.87
N ALA A 198 13.94 -41.36 11.93
CA ALA A 198 13.75 -40.09 12.61
C ALA A 198 14.01 -38.90 11.65
N ALA A 199 15.07 -38.98 10.83
CA ALA A 199 15.36 -37.96 9.83
C ALA A 199 14.28 -37.87 8.74
N GLY A 200 13.83 -39.00 8.19
CA GLY A 200 12.79 -39.02 7.17
C GLY A 200 11.42 -38.56 7.69
N LYS A 201 11.06 -38.90 8.93
CA LYS A 201 9.85 -38.38 9.59
C LYS A 201 9.91 -36.86 9.77
N ARG A 202 11.07 -36.30 10.13
CA ARG A 202 11.28 -34.84 10.15
C ARG A 202 11.15 -34.22 8.76
N ALA A 203 11.74 -34.82 7.74
CA ALA A 203 11.62 -34.33 6.36
C ALA A 203 10.15 -34.30 5.91
N ARG A 204 9.39 -35.36 6.18
CA ARG A 204 7.94 -35.42 5.90
C ARG A 204 7.15 -34.33 6.64
N ALA A 205 7.51 -34.02 7.89
CA ALA A 205 6.89 -32.94 8.64
C ALA A 205 7.17 -31.55 8.02
N VAL A 206 8.38 -31.31 7.51
CA VAL A 206 8.72 -30.08 6.79
C VAL A 206 7.90 -29.96 5.50
N VAL A 207 7.80 -31.04 4.72
CA VAL A 207 6.97 -31.09 3.50
C VAL A 207 5.50 -30.80 3.81
N GLY A 208 4.98 -31.34 4.91
CA GLY A 208 3.61 -31.02 5.38
C GLY A 208 3.38 -29.53 5.64
N LYS A 209 4.35 -28.83 6.24
CA LYS A 209 4.27 -27.37 6.46
C LYS A 209 4.23 -26.59 5.14
N ILE A 210 4.96 -27.03 4.12
CA ILE A 210 4.95 -26.44 2.78
C ILE A 210 3.58 -26.60 2.11
N LEU A 211 2.93 -27.77 2.26
CA LEU A 211 1.57 -28.03 1.76
C LEU A 211 0.52 -27.15 2.40
N THR A 212 0.56 -26.97 3.73
CA THR A 212 -0.36 -26.08 4.43
C THR A 212 -0.21 -24.63 3.98
N PHE A 213 1.02 -24.20 3.71
CA PHE A 213 1.28 -22.86 3.17
C PHE A 213 0.71 -22.68 1.75
N SER A 214 0.82 -23.72 0.92
CA SER A 214 0.35 -23.76 -0.48
C SER A 214 -1.18 -23.75 -0.63
N ARG A 215 -1.92 -24.48 0.21
CA ARG A 215 -3.36 -24.71 0.08
C ARG A 215 -4.28 -23.55 0.51
N ARG A 216 -3.79 -22.32 0.69
CA ARG A 216 -4.59 -21.19 1.18
C ARG A 216 -5.76 -20.77 0.26
N GLY A 217 -5.87 -21.29 -0.97
CA GLY A 217 -6.93 -20.94 -1.94
C GLY A 217 -8.18 -21.85 -1.98
N GLU A 218 -8.12 -23.10 -1.50
CA GLU A 218 -9.21 -24.10 -1.64
C GLU A 218 -9.83 -24.52 -0.29
N SER A 219 -9.81 -23.63 0.68
CA SER A 219 -10.23 -23.92 2.04
C SER A 219 -11.75 -23.71 2.16
N ALA A 220 -12.51 -24.81 2.23
CA ALA A 220 -13.97 -24.78 2.34
C ALA A 220 -14.38 -24.31 3.75
N ARG A 221 -14.53 -23.00 3.91
CA ARG A 221 -15.01 -22.40 5.16
C ARG A 221 -16.40 -22.91 5.50
N LYS A 222 -16.57 -23.31 6.76
CA LYS A 222 -17.83 -23.77 7.33
C LYS A 222 -17.98 -23.16 8.72
N PRO A 223 -19.20 -23.14 9.28
CA PRO A 223 -19.38 -22.86 10.70
C PRO A 223 -18.62 -23.88 11.56
N VAL A 224 -17.64 -23.40 12.32
CA VAL A 224 -16.85 -24.20 13.27
C VAL A 224 -17.08 -23.66 14.69
N GLU A 225 -17.37 -24.56 15.62
CA GLU A 225 -17.40 -24.24 17.04
C GLU A 225 -15.97 -24.08 17.56
N LEU A 226 -15.61 -22.85 17.96
CA LEU A 226 -14.23 -22.46 18.22
C LEU A 226 -13.62 -23.25 19.39
N GLN A 227 -14.35 -23.42 20.49
CA GLN A 227 -13.85 -24.16 21.66
C GLN A 227 -13.52 -25.61 21.29
N ARG A 228 -14.36 -26.26 20.49
CA ARG A 228 -14.12 -27.64 20.06
C ARG A 228 -12.84 -27.77 19.23
N ALA A 229 -12.62 -26.84 18.30
CA ALA A 229 -11.40 -26.82 17.50
C ALA A 229 -10.15 -26.56 18.35
N VAL A 230 -10.25 -25.71 19.39
CA VAL A 230 -9.17 -25.48 20.36
C VAL A 230 -8.89 -26.74 21.17
N ASP A 231 -9.91 -27.41 21.71
CA ASP A 231 -9.76 -28.63 22.53
C ASP A 231 -9.05 -29.73 21.73
N GLU A 232 -9.48 -29.96 20.48
CA GLU A 232 -8.87 -30.95 19.59
C GLU A 232 -7.39 -30.58 19.26
N ALA A 233 -7.09 -29.30 19.03
CA ALA A 233 -5.73 -28.83 18.79
C ALA A 233 -4.83 -28.98 20.03
N VAL A 234 -5.33 -28.66 21.22
CA VAL A 234 -4.60 -28.77 22.49
C VAL A 234 -4.27 -30.23 22.81
N GLN A 235 -5.20 -31.15 22.56
CA GLN A 235 -4.94 -32.59 22.70
C GLN A 235 -3.78 -33.06 21.80
N LEU A 236 -3.79 -32.66 20.53
CA LEU A 236 -2.72 -32.97 19.58
C LEU A 236 -1.39 -32.32 19.99
N LEU A 237 -1.44 -31.06 20.44
CA LEU A 237 -0.27 -30.33 20.89
C LEU A 237 0.35 -31.00 22.13
N ARG A 238 -0.46 -31.41 23.10
CA ARG A 238 0.01 -32.12 24.30
C ARG A 238 0.77 -33.40 23.96
N ALA A 239 0.31 -34.17 22.98
CA ALA A 239 0.99 -35.39 22.53
C ALA A 239 2.35 -35.12 21.88
N SER A 240 2.58 -33.89 21.41
CA SER A 240 3.82 -33.48 20.74
C SER A 240 4.84 -32.80 21.66
N LEU A 241 4.41 -32.29 22.82
CA LEU A 241 5.25 -31.52 23.74
C LEU A 241 5.86 -32.38 24.85
N PRO A 242 7.07 -32.03 25.36
CA PRO A 242 7.65 -32.66 26.53
C PRO A 242 6.77 -32.53 27.78
N ALA A 243 6.85 -33.51 28.69
CA ALA A 243 6.10 -33.50 29.94
C ALA A 243 6.41 -32.28 30.83
N THR A 244 7.58 -31.66 30.65
CA THR A 244 8.06 -30.46 31.37
C THR A 244 7.31 -29.18 30.99
N VAL A 245 6.70 -29.13 29.81
CA VAL A 245 5.89 -27.97 29.40
C VAL A 245 4.50 -28.15 30.00
N THR A 246 3.95 -27.16 30.69
CA THR A 246 2.55 -27.13 31.15
C THR A 246 1.71 -26.31 30.17
N ILE A 247 0.51 -26.81 29.83
CA ILE A 247 -0.49 -26.08 29.03
C ILE A 247 -1.57 -25.62 29.99
N ASP A 248 -1.78 -24.30 30.08
CA ASP A 248 -2.82 -23.70 30.90
C ASP A 248 -3.89 -23.05 29.99
N GLU A 249 -5.14 -23.41 30.20
CA GLU A 249 -6.29 -22.91 29.44
C GLU A 249 -7.02 -21.85 30.26
N ALA A 250 -6.60 -20.60 30.13
CA ALA A 250 -7.11 -19.49 30.95
C ALA A 250 -8.56 -19.08 30.66
N SER A 251 -9.10 -19.43 29.48
CA SER A 251 -10.45 -19.01 29.08
C SER A 251 -11.11 -19.97 28.10
N ARG A 252 -12.42 -20.19 28.26
CA ARG A 252 -13.25 -20.96 27.34
C ARG A 252 -14.15 -20.06 26.49
N ALA A 253 -14.18 -20.30 25.19
CA ALA A 253 -15.03 -19.62 24.22
C ALA A 253 -16.32 -20.42 23.95
N GLU A 254 -17.11 -20.66 25.01
CA GLU A 254 -18.35 -21.46 24.90
C GLU A 254 -19.32 -20.86 23.87
N LYS A 255 -19.83 -21.71 22.97
CA LYS A 255 -20.81 -21.36 21.92
C LYS A 255 -20.36 -20.25 20.96
N MET A 256 -19.05 -20.01 20.83
CA MET A 256 -18.53 -19.12 19.79
C MET A 256 -18.35 -19.89 18.47
N TRP A 257 -19.04 -19.43 17.43
CA TRP A 257 -18.98 -20.02 16.08
C TRP A 257 -18.27 -19.07 15.13
N VAL A 258 -17.37 -19.60 14.31
CA VAL A 258 -16.62 -18.84 13.31
C VAL A 258 -16.70 -19.51 11.94
N GLU A 259 -16.71 -18.70 10.88
CA GLU A 259 -16.59 -19.17 9.50
C GLU A 259 -15.12 -19.45 9.18
N ALA A 260 -14.71 -20.71 9.29
CA ALA A 260 -13.32 -21.12 9.16
C ALA A 260 -13.20 -22.52 8.56
N ASP A 261 -11.98 -22.87 8.18
CA ASP A 261 -11.58 -24.25 7.93
C ASP A 261 -11.01 -24.82 9.22
N SER A 262 -11.62 -25.89 9.71
CA SER A 262 -11.29 -26.51 10.99
C SER A 262 -9.85 -27.02 11.02
N ASP A 263 -9.36 -27.59 9.92
CA ASP A 263 -8.01 -28.14 9.84
C ASP A 263 -6.97 -27.02 9.88
N GLN A 264 -7.23 -25.91 9.18
CA GLN A 264 -6.35 -24.74 9.25
C GLN A 264 -6.34 -24.10 10.64
N LEU A 265 -7.50 -24.01 11.28
CA LEU A 265 -7.63 -23.41 12.61
C LEU A 265 -6.85 -24.22 13.66
N GLN A 266 -6.99 -25.55 13.64
CA GLN A 266 -6.17 -26.43 14.47
C GLN A 266 -4.68 -26.28 14.18
N GLN A 267 -4.30 -26.19 12.90
CA GLN A 267 -2.89 -26.11 12.53
C GLN A 267 -2.23 -24.79 12.95
N VAL A 268 -2.97 -23.68 12.97
CA VAL A 268 -2.51 -22.42 13.55
C VAL A 268 -2.19 -22.58 15.03
N ILE A 269 -3.11 -23.17 15.81
CA ILE A 269 -2.94 -23.38 17.26
C ILE A 269 -1.73 -24.27 17.53
N ILE A 270 -1.62 -25.40 16.82
CA ILE A 270 -0.51 -26.34 16.97
C ILE A 270 0.83 -25.66 16.65
N ASN A 271 0.90 -24.87 15.57
CA ASN A 271 2.12 -24.17 15.20
C ASN A 271 2.54 -23.12 16.23
N LEU A 272 1.57 -22.34 16.74
CA LEU A 272 1.85 -21.35 17.78
C LEU A 272 2.33 -22.02 19.06
N GLY A 273 1.67 -23.10 19.50
CA GLY A 273 2.06 -23.85 20.69
C GLY A 273 3.44 -24.49 20.57
N ALA A 274 3.76 -25.10 19.42
CA ALA A 274 5.07 -25.68 19.17
C ALA A 274 6.19 -24.63 19.13
N ASN A 275 5.92 -23.46 18.52
CA ASN A 275 6.87 -22.34 18.51
C ASN A 275 7.09 -21.77 19.92
N ALA A 276 6.02 -21.66 20.72
CA ALA A 276 6.12 -21.22 22.11
C ALA A 276 6.99 -22.16 22.94
N ALA A 277 6.78 -23.49 22.83
CA ALA A 277 7.59 -24.47 23.52
C ALA A 277 9.07 -24.44 23.11
N HIS A 278 9.38 -24.29 21.82
CA HIS A 278 10.77 -24.15 21.36
C HIS A 278 11.46 -22.85 21.84
N ALA A 279 10.68 -21.81 22.14
CA ALA A 279 11.20 -20.53 22.62
C ALA A 279 11.39 -20.50 24.15
N MET A 280 10.92 -21.52 24.87
CA MET A 280 11.13 -21.63 26.31
C MET A 280 12.61 -21.95 26.58
N PRO A 281 13.23 -21.31 27.58
CA PRO A 281 14.57 -21.68 28.03
C PRO A 281 14.56 -23.10 28.65
N ASP A 282 15.67 -23.83 28.48
CA ASP A 282 15.89 -25.17 29.04
C ASP A 282 15.75 -25.22 30.57
#